data_AF-A0A970AV42-F1
#
_entry.id   AF-A0A970AV42-F1
#
_cell.length_a   1.000
_cell.length_b   1.000
_cell.length_c   1.000
_cell.angle_alpha   90.00
_cell.angle_beta   90.00
_cell.angle_gamma   90.00
#
_symmetry.space_group_name_H-M   'P 1'
#
loop_
_entity.id
_entity.type
_entity.pdbx_description
1 polymer ?
#
loop_
_entity_poly.entity_id
_entity_poly.type
_entity_poly.pdbx_seq_one_letter_code
_entity_poly.pdbx_strand_id
1 'polypeptide(L)'
;MIYVNDPLRVEAPVPTAGLAAFLARDSFEIVVNGNFAQPVPVTLDYVSQVADLSSNSQSVCFVQDAPGMIPGYQCVISPMGG
;
A
#
# COMPACT_ATOMS: atom_id res chain seq x y z
N MET A 1 -11.68 -19.28 -10.83
CA MET A 1 -11.14 -19.46 -9.46
C MET A 1 -10.15 -18.35 -9.23
N ILE A 2 -10.40 -17.47 -8.26
CA ILE A 2 -9.46 -16.40 -7.87
C ILE A 2 -8.79 -16.89 -6.59
N TYR A 3 -7.48 -17.07 -6.63
CA TYR A 3 -6.69 -17.55 -5.50
C TYR A 3 -6.27 -16.34 -4.66
N VAL A 4 -6.49 -16.43 -3.34
CA VAL A 4 -5.88 -15.50 -2.38
C VAL A 4 -4.44 -15.94 -2.21
N ASN A 5 -3.51 -15.21 -2.83
CA ASN A 5 -2.09 -15.49 -2.64
C ASN A 5 -1.63 -14.78 -1.37
N ASP A 6 -1.11 -15.57 -0.43
CA ASP A 6 -0.23 -15.12 0.63
C ASP A 6 1.17 -14.95 0.00
N PRO A 7 1.84 -13.79 0.10
CA PRO A 7 1.49 -12.59 0.87
C PRO A 7 0.41 -11.71 0.22
N LEU A 8 -0.40 -11.08 1.06
CA LEU A 8 -1.44 -10.14 0.62
C LEU A 8 -0.82 -8.93 -0.07
N ARG A 9 -1.40 -8.55 -1.21
CA ARG A 9 -0.98 -7.37 -1.98
C ARG A 9 -1.88 -6.19 -1.67
N VAL A 10 -1.27 -5.05 -1.37
CA VAL A 10 -1.95 -3.78 -1.13
C VAL A 10 -1.48 -2.80 -2.19
N GLU A 11 -2.42 -2.25 -2.96
CA GLU A 11 -2.13 -1.22 -3.95
C GLU A 11 -2.57 0.13 -3.44
N ALA A 12 -1.66 1.11 -3.48
CA ALA A 12 -1.93 2.49 -3.13
C ALA A 12 -1.63 3.41 -4.34
N PRO A 13 -2.61 4.18 -4.82
CA PRO A 13 -2.34 5.21 -5.82
C PRO A 13 -1.62 6.39 -5.15
N VAL A 14 -0.42 6.71 -5.62
CA VAL A 14 0.39 7.83 -5.13
C VAL A 14 0.50 8.89 -6.22
N PRO A 15 0.19 10.18 -5.96
CA PRO A 15 0.33 11.24 -6.95
C PRO A 15 1.76 11.32 -7.48
N THR A 16 1.94 11.41 -8.80
CA THR A 16 3.26 11.40 -9.45
C THR A 16 4.19 12.48 -8.89
N ALA A 17 3.63 13.65 -8.57
CA ALA A 17 4.37 14.79 -8.01
C ALA A 17 4.97 14.52 -6.61
N GLY A 18 4.36 13.62 -5.83
CA GLY A 18 4.78 13.27 -4.47
C GLY A 18 5.51 11.93 -4.38
N LEU A 19 5.61 11.18 -5.47
CA LEU A 19 6.11 9.81 -5.47
C LEU A 19 7.56 9.70 -4.95
N ALA A 20 8.45 10.60 -5.37
CA ALA A 20 9.85 10.56 -4.94
C ALA A 20 9.99 10.78 -3.42
N ALA A 21 9.24 11.72 -2.85
CA ALA A 21 9.21 11.96 -1.42
C ALA A 21 8.56 10.78 -0.67
N PHE A 22 7.52 10.20 -1.24
CA PHE A 22 6.83 9.04 -0.68
C PHE A 22 7.76 7.81 -0.60
N LEU A 23 8.53 7.54 -1.66
CA LEU A 23 9.48 6.43 -1.72
C LEU A 23 10.75 6.65 -0.90
N ALA A 24 11.01 7.87 -0.44
CA ALA A 24 12.15 8.18 0.42
C ALA A 24 11.95 7.74 1.88
N ARG A 25 10.75 7.26 2.25
CA ARG A 25 10.45 6.75 3.59
C ARG A 25 11.19 5.44 3.87
N ASP A 26 11.73 5.32 5.07
CA ASP A 26 12.42 4.09 5.53
C ASP A 26 11.46 2.92 5.76
N SER A 27 10.20 3.21 6.07
CA SER A 27 9.18 2.20 6.37
C SER A 27 7.78 2.63 5.94
N PHE A 28 6.93 1.63 5.70
CA PHE A 28 5.54 1.81 5.30
C PHE A 28 4.62 1.01 6.22
N GLU A 29 3.52 1.65 6.60
CA GLU A 29 2.50 1.06 7.45
C GLU A 29 1.13 1.42 6.90
N ILE A 30 0.18 0.49 7.02
CA ILE A 30 -1.20 0.68 6.61
C ILE A 30 -2.13 0.56 7.82
N VAL A 31 -3.22 1.30 7.78
CA VAL A 31 -4.33 1.19 8.73
C VAL A 31 -5.43 0.42 8.04
N VAL A 32 -5.74 -0.76 8.57
CA VAL A 32 -6.78 -1.64 8.04
C VAL A 32 -8.09 -1.35 8.76
N ASN A 33 -9.19 -1.17 8.02
CA ASN A 33 -10.53 -0.97 8.56
C ASN A 33 -10.64 0.19 9.59
N GLY A 34 -9.84 1.25 9.40
CA GLY A 34 -9.82 2.41 10.30
C GLY A 34 -9.22 2.15 11.69
N ASN A 35 -8.56 1.02 11.92
CA ASN A 35 -7.92 0.71 13.19
C ASN A 35 -6.55 1.42 13.34
N PHE A 36 -6.57 2.72 13.61
CA PHE A 36 -5.36 3.52 13.82
C PHE A 36 -4.56 3.10 15.06
N ALA A 37 -5.14 2.30 15.97
CA ALA A 37 -4.45 1.82 17.17
C ALA A 37 -3.45 0.69 16.86
N GLN A 38 -3.61 0.01 15.71
CA GLN A 38 -2.74 -1.09 15.29
C GLN A 38 -2.43 -0.95 13.79
N PRO A 39 -1.55 0.01 13.42
CA PRO A 39 -1.03 0.06 12.07
C PRO A 39 -0.27 -1.25 11.77
N VAL A 40 -0.43 -1.76 10.56
CA VAL A 40 0.20 -3.00 10.13
C VAL A 40 1.36 -2.66 9.19
N PRO A 41 2.58 -3.13 9.49
CA PRO A 41 3.72 -2.89 8.61
C PRO A 41 3.51 -3.57 7.26
N VAL A 42 4.00 -2.92 6.21
CA VAL A 42 4.00 -3.47 4.85
C VAL A 42 5.36 -3.24 4.21
N THR A 43 5.74 -4.15 3.31
CA THR A 43 6.98 -4.04 2.56
C THR A 43 6.69 -3.60 1.13
N LEU A 44 7.44 -2.63 0.62
CA LEU A 44 7.35 -2.21 -0.78
C LEU A 44 7.75 -3.39 -1.69
N ASP A 45 6.87 -3.80 -2.60
CA ASP A 45 7.13 -4.86 -3.57
C ASP A 45 7.62 -4.24 -4.89
N TYR A 46 6.80 -3.40 -5.50
CA TYR A 46 7.16 -2.66 -6.70
C TYR A 46 6.31 -1.40 -6.87
N VAL A 47 6.78 -0.50 -7.74
CA VAL A 47 6.02 0.63 -8.23
C VAL A 47 5.66 0.35 -9.69
N SER A 48 4.38 0.43 -10.05
CA SER A 48 3.93 0.26 -11.42
C SER A 48 4.66 1.24 -12.33
N GLN A 49 5.27 0.77 -13.42
CA GLN A 49 5.95 1.66 -14.38
C GLN A 49 4.97 2.50 -15.22
N VAL A 50 3.68 2.12 -15.21
CA VAL A 50 2.63 2.83 -15.91
C VAL A 50 1.90 3.73 -14.92
N ALA A 51 1.99 5.04 -15.15
CA ALA A 51 1.18 6.02 -14.43
C ALA A 51 -0.26 6.00 -14.96
N ASP A 52 -1.21 6.10 -14.04
CA ASP A 52 -2.61 6.35 -14.36
C ASP A 52 -2.76 7.81 -14.80
N LEU A 53 -2.95 8.02 -16.11
CA LEU A 53 -3.04 9.36 -16.68
C LEU A 53 -4.34 10.09 -16.29
N SER A 54 -5.40 9.35 -15.99
CA SER A 54 -6.67 9.91 -15.52
C SER A 54 -6.55 10.57 -14.15
N SER A 55 -5.79 9.96 -13.25
CA SER A 55 -5.66 10.38 -11.84
C SER A 55 -4.31 11.02 -11.52
N ASN A 56 -3.42 11.14 -12.52
CA ASN A 56 -2.04 11.59 -12.39
C ASN A 56 -1.32 10.94 -11.18
N SER A 57 -1.50 9.64 -11.07
CA SER A 57 -1.04 8.84 -9.93
C SER A 57 -0.34 7.58 -10.43
N GLN A 58 0.59 7.07 -9.65
CA GLN A 58 1.31 5.84 -9.93
C GLN A 58 0.96 4.80 -8.86
N SER A 59 0.59 3.60 -9.28
CA SER A 59 0.26 2.52 -8.34
C SER A 59 1.53 2.04 -7.66
N VAL A 60 1.56 2.14 -6.33
CA VAL A 60 2.61 1.57 -5.49
C VAL A 60 2.05 0.31 -4.84
N CYS A 61 2.72 -0.82 -5.07
CA CYS A 61 2.30 -2.11 -4.58
C CYS A 61 3.16 -2.54 -3.39
N PHE A 62 2.47 -2.96 -2.33
CA PHE A 62 3.07 -3.47 -1.10
C PHE A 62 2.66 -4.93 -0.89
N VAL A 63 3.52 -5.67 -0.21
CA VAL A 63 3.23 -6.99 0.31
C VAL A 63 3.14 -6.95 1.83
N GLN A 64 2.22 -7.74 2.36
CA GLN A 64 2.01 -7.92 3.78
C GLN A 64 1.95 -9.39 4.11
N ASP A 65 2.74 -9.80 5.10
CA ASP A 65 2.63 -11.10 5.75
C ASP A 65 1.61 -10.96 6.89
N ALA A 66 0.35 -11.29 6.60
CA ALA A 66 -0.75 -11.22 7.55
C ALA A 66 -1.61 -12.49 7.42
N PRO A 67 -1.18 -13.60 8.05
CA PRO A 67 -1.92 -14.86 8.01
C PRO A 67 -3.27 -14.66 8.72
N GLY A 68 -4.34 -14.50 7.93
CA GLY A 68 -5.71 -14.30 8.41
C GLY A 68 -6.40 -13.04 7.92
N MET A 69 -5.72 -12.15 7.21
CA MET A 69 -6.36 -11.01 6.58
C MET A 69 -7.01 -11.40 5.23
N ILE A 70 -8.18 -10.84 4.94
CA ILE A 70 -9.01 -11.22 3.78
C ILE A 70 -8.90 -10.11 2.72
N PRO A 71 -8.80 -10.43 1.42
CA PRO A 71 -8.85 -9.42 0.36
C PRO A 71 -10.15 -8.61 0.41
N GLY A 72 -10.06 -7.31 0.18
CA GLY A 72 -11.22 -6.40 0.10
C GLY A 72 -11.39 -5.46 1.30
N TYR A 73 -10.55 -5.54 2.33
CA TYR A 73 -10.53 -4.51 3.36
C TYR A 73 -10.05 -3.16 2.82
N GLN A 74 -10.77 -2.10 3.19
CA GLN A 74 -10.28 -0.75 2.96
C GLN A 74 -9.05 -0.51 3.85
N CYS A 75 -7.95 -0.18 3.19
CA CYS A 75 -6.68 0.14 3.83
C CYS A 75 -6.32 1.59 3.48
N VAL A 76 -5.73 2.31 4.42
CA VAL A 76 -5.17 3.64 4.17
C VAL A 76 -3.71 3.65 4.61
N ILE A 77 -2.84 4.35 3.89
CA ILE A 77 -1.46 4.52 4.33
C ILE A 77 -1.44 5.38 5.59
N SER A 78 -0.71 4.94 6.61
CA SER A 78 -0.55 5.71 7.83
C SER A 78 0.18 7.03 7.52
N PRO A 79 -0.38 8.20 7.88
CA PRO A 79 0.30 9.48 7.70
C PRO A 79 1.57 9.57 8.56
N MET A 80 1.71 8.72 9.58
CA MET A 80 2.93 8.59 10.37
C MET A 80 3.94 7.68 9.66
N GLY A 81 4.71 8.27 8.75
CA GLY A 81 6.09 7.84 8.52
C GLY A 81 6.84 9.13 8.31
N GLY A 82 7.90 9.29 9.12
CA GLY A 82 8.65 10.53 9.30
C GLY A 82 9.17 11.14 8.01
#